data_AF-A0A4D4JUS2-F1
#
_entry.id   AF-A0A4D4JUS2-F1
#
_cell.length_a   1.000
_cell.length_b   1.000
_cell.length_c   1.000
_cell.angle_alpha   90.00
_cell.angle_beta   90.00
_cell.angle_gamma   90.00
#
_symmetry.space_group_name_H-M   'P 1'
#
loop_
_entity.id
_entity.type
_entity.pdbx_description
1 polymer ?
#
loop_
_entity_poly.entity_id
_entity_poly.type
_entity_poly.pdbx_seq_one_letter_code
_entity_poly.pdbx_strand_id
1 'polypeptide(L)'
;MRHHTDSDCGGRVAAEVERLPCGSDLGLHGKWLVGLQFHTADFQRFWLYYVVDGACDASHAVCRALRCADRDPDRVARSGVQAEADQIQVQQILRDALGSFSLTRSF
;
A
#
# COMPACT_ATOMS: atom_id res chain seq x y z
N MET A 1 -4.36 44.49 -34.98
CA MET A 1 -3.64 44.08 -33.76
C MET A 1 -4.26 42.77 -33.30
N ARG A 2 -3.48 41.68 -33.25
CA ARG A 2 -3.93 40.30 -33.04
C ARG A 2 -3.86 39.92 -31.54
N HIS A 3 -4.86 39.14 -31.10
CA HIS A 3 -4.93 38.10 -30.05
C HIS A 3 -3.96 38.11 -28.85
N HIS A 4 -4.51 38.03 -27.62
CA HIS A 4 -4.42 36.81 -26.79
C HIS A 4 -5.34 36.86 -25.56
N THR A 5 -6.06 35.77 -25.35
CA THR A 5 -6.70 35.30 -24.11
C THR A 5 -5.69 34.69 -23.15
N ASP A 6 -5.91 34.83 -21.84
CA ASP A 6 -5.61 33.83 -20.79
C ASP A 6 -6.41 34.27 -19.54
N SER A 7 -7.41 33.55 -19.04
CA SER A 7 -7.43 32.18 -18.52
C SER A 7 -6.46 31.98 -17.37
N ASP A 8 -6.96 32.09 -16.13
CA ASP A 8 -6.44 31.25 -15.06
C ASP A 8 -7.56 30.77 -14.14
N CYS A 9 -7.96 29.53 -14.42
CA CYS A 9 -8.79 28.68 -13.59
C CYS A 9 -7.86 27.94 -12.63
N GLY A 10 -7.62 28.46 -11.44
CA GLY A 10 -6.78 27.82 -10.43
C GLY A 10 -7.60 27.31 -9.25
N GLY A 11 -8.36 26.24 -9.47
CA GLY A 11 -9.16 25.57 -8.44
C GLY A 11 -8.32 25.20 -7.22
N ARG A 12 -8.60 25.84 -6.09
CA ARG A 12 -8.08 25.42 -4.80
C ARG A 12 -8.98 24.33 -4.24
N VAL A 13 -9.00 23.18 -4.91
CA VAL A 13 -9.53 21.96 -4.31
C VAL A 13 -8.47 21.52 -3.31
N ALA A 14 -8.63 21.99 -2.08
CA ALA A 14 -8.03 21.29 -0.96
C ALA A 14 -8.47 19.83 -1.12
N ALA A 15 -7.51 18.94 -1.39
CA ALA A 15 -7.72 17.51 -1.29
C ALA A 15 -7.90 17.19 0.21
N GLU A 16 -9.05 17.61 0.72
CA GLU A 16 -9.73 16.98 1.83
C GLU A 16 -10.15 15.62 1.27
N VAL A 17 -9.17 14.71 1.23
CA VAL A 17 -9.45 13.29 1.23
C VAL A 17 -10.16 13.10 2.55
N GLU A 18 -11.49 13.21 2.49
CA GLU A 18 -12.39 12.87 3.56
C GLU A 18 -11.89 11.55 4.12
N ARG A 19 -11.34 11.61 5.33
CA ARG A 19 -11.12 10.44 6.16
C ARG A 19 -12.52 9.95 6.52
N LEU A 20 -13.20 9.33 5.58
CA LEU A 20 -14.34 8.50 5.88
C LEU A 20 -13.79 7.42 6.80
N PRO A 21 -14.14 7.38 8.09
CA PRO A 21 -13.85 6.20 8.88
C PRO A 21 -14.55 5.05 8.16
N CYS A 22 -13.78 4.03 7.76
CA CYS A 22 -14.35 2.77 7.29
C CYS A 22 -15.46 2.40 8.30
N GLY A 23 -16.68 2.30 7.80
CA GLY A 23 -17.90 2.29 8.61
C GLY A 23 -17.76 1.42 9.84
N SER A 24 -18.04 2.01 10.99
CA SER A 24 -18.12 1.31 12.26
C SER A 24 -19.30 0.36 12.23
N ASP A 25 -19.04 -0.90 11.91
CA ASP A 25 -19.90 -2.01 12.33
C ASP A 25 -18.99 -3.16 12.76
N LEU A 26 -18.78 -3.24 14.07
CA LEU A 26 -18.38 -4.44 14.83
C LEU A 26 -17.47 -5.46 14.09
N GLY A 27 -16.16 -5.20 14.06
CA GLY A 27 -15.16 -6.29 14.06
C GLY A 27 -14.54 -6.76 12.73
N LEU A 28 -14.44 -5.93 11.67
CA LEU A 28 -13.88 -6.37 10.37
C LEU A 28 -12.62 -5.61 9.91
N HIS A 29 -11.84 -5.02 10.81
CA HIS A 29 -10.47 -4.64 10.45
C HIS A 29 -9.56 -5.87 10.54
N GLY A 30 -9.19 -6.42 9.37
CA GLY A 30 -8.32 -7.59 9.29
C GLY A 30 -6.84 -7.24 9.46
N LYS A 31 -6.06 -8.24 9.89
CA LYS A 31 -4.60 -8.23 9.72
C LYS A 31 -4.28 -8.82 8.35
N TRP A 32 -3.31 -8.26 7.66
CA TRP A 32 -2.92 -8.66 6.32
C TRP A 32 -1.42 -8.83 6.24
N LEU A 33 -0.98 -9.84 5.49
CA LEU A 33 0.40 -9.98 5.04
C LEU A 33 0.47 -9.51 3.59
N VAL A 34 1.28 -8.50 3.32
CA VAL A 34 1.51 -7.98 1.98
C VAL A 34 2.96 -8.24 1.60
N GLY A 35 3.17 -9.10 0.60
CA GLY A 35 4.45 -9.32 -0.05
C GLY A 35 4.61 -8.36 -1.23
N LEU A 36 5.73 -7.66 -1.29
CA LEU A 36 6.14 -6.81 -2.41
C LEU A 36 7.44 -7.37 -2.99
N GLN A 37 7.41 -7.77 -4.27
CA GLN A 37 8.59 -8.20 -4.99
C GLN A 37 9.24 -7.00 -5.65
N PHE A 38 10.55 -6.93 -5.53
CA PHE A 38 11.37 -5.99 -6.28
C PHE A 38 12.56 -6.69 -6.91
N HIS A 39 13.21 -6.01 -7.83
CA HIS A 39 14.54 -6.35 -8.31
C HIS A 39 15.53 -5.23 -8.03
N THR A 40 16.80 -5.62 -7.82
CA THR A 40 17.93 -4.69 -7.81
C THR A 40 18.34 -4.33 -9.24
N ALA A 41 19.24 -3.36 -9.40
CA ALA A 41 19.81 -3.01 -10.70
C ALA A 41 20.50 -4.20 -11.40
N ASP A 42 21.00 -5.17 -10.62
CA ASP A 42 21.61 -6.41 -11.12
C ASP A 42 20.56 -7.52 -11.39
N PHE A 43 19.27 -7.16 -11.46
CA PHE A 43 18.13 -8.07 -11.66
C PHE A 43 17.95 -9.14 -10.58
N GLN A 44 18.58 -8.99 -9.41
CA GLN A 44 18.35 -9.90 -8.29
C GLN A 44 16.98 -9.60 -7.67
N ARG A 45 16.11 -10.60 -7.68
CA ARG A 45 14.76 -10.51 -7.11
C ARG A 45 14.78 -10.77 -5.61
N PHE A 46 14.03 -9.98 -4.86
CA PHE A 46 13.80 -10.20 -3.44
C PHE A 46 12.38 -9.79 -3.05
N TRP A 47 11.91 -10.35 -1.93
CA TRP A 47 10.59 -10.05 -1.37
C TRP A 47 10.73 -9.24 -0.09
N LEU A 48 9.84 -8.27 0.09
CA LEU A 48 9.59 -7.62 1.36
C LEU A 48 8.18 -7.95 1.83
N TYR A 49 8.06 -8.40 3.07
CA TYR A 49 6.79 -8.75 3.66
C TYR A 49 6.42 -7.76 4.76
N TYR A 50 5.24 -7.18 4.64
CA TYR A 50 4.69 -6.21 5.59
C TYR A 50 3.44 -6.78 6.24
N VAL A 51 3.41 -6.78 7.58
CA VAL A 51 2.18 -7.05 8.34
C VAL A 51 1.43 -5.74 8.49
N VAL A 52 0.25 -5.65 7.88
CA VAL A 52 -0.62 -4.47 7.95
C VAL A 52 -1.79 -4.77 8.87
N ASP A 53 -1.83 -4.07 10.00
CA ASP A 53 -2.93 -4.13 10.94
C ASP A 53 -3.94 -3.01 10.70
N GLY A 54 -5.23 -3.29 10.85
CA GLY A 54 -6.26 -2.26 10.74
C GLY A 54 -6.67 -1.90 9.31
N ALA A 55 -6.36 -2.74 8.30
CA ALA A 55 -6.80 -2.50 6.94
C ALA A 55 -8.23 -3.04 6.73
N CYS A 56 -9.06 -2.23 6.08
CA CYS A 56 -10.47 -2.54 5.84
C CYS A 56 -10.65 -3.62 4.77
N ASP A 57 -9.73 -3.67 3.80
CA ASP A 57 -9.70 -4.64 2.71
C ASP A 57 -8.26 -4.84 2.19
N ALA A 58 -8.10 -5.74 1.22
CA ALA A 58 -6.82 -6.05 0.59
C ALA A 58 -6.18 -4.83 -0.10
N SER A 59 -6.97 -4.00 -0.79
CA SER A 59 -6.47 -2.82 -1.50
C SER A 59 -5.92 -1.77 -0.53
N HIS A 60 -6.62 -1.54 0.59
CA HIS A 60 -6.15 -0.68 1.66
C HIS A 60 -4.87 -1.23 2.30
N ALA A 61 -4.78 -2.55 2.49
CA ALA A 61 -3.56 -3.19 3.01
C ALA A 61 -2.36 -2.95 2.07
N VAL A 62 -2.54 -3.14 0.76
CA VAL A 62 -1.50 -2.88 -0.25
C VAL A 62 -1.06 -1.42 -0.26
N CYS A 63 -2.01 -0.48 -0.31
CA CYS A 63 -1.72 0.96 -0.26
C CYS A 63 -0.91 1.34 0.98
N ARG A 64 -1.17 0.70 2.13
CA ARG A 64 -0.39 0.93 3.35
C ARG A 64 1.01 0.32 3.27
N ALA A 65 1.13 -0.90 2.77
CA ALA A 65 2.41 -1.57 2.60
C ALA A 65 3.34 -0.81 1.64
N LEU A 66 2.82 -0.33 0.51
CA LEU A 66 3.57 0.50 -0.45
C LEU A 66 4.07 1.79 0.21
N ARG A 67 3.20 2.51 0.94
CA ARG A 67 3.62 3.70 1.69
C ARG A 67 4.68 3.42 2.75
N CYS A 68 4.65 2.23 3.36
CA CYS A 68 5.69 1.80 4.29
C CYS A 68 7.01 1.53 3.55
N ALA A 69 6.96 0.85 2.41
CA ALA A 69 8.14 0.56 1.59
C ALA A 69 8.79 1.84 1.05
N ASP A 70 8.01 2.83 0.62
CA ASP A 70 8.51 4.12 0.14
C ASP A 70 9.29 4.89 1.21
N ARG A 71 8.89 4.72 2.48
CA ARG A 71 9.46 5.41 3.63
C ARG A 71 10.57 4.62 4.31
N ASP A 72 10.89 3.43 3.83
CA ASP A 72 11.93 2.59 4.40
C ASP A 72 13.31 3.27 4.20
N PRO A 73 14.00 3.67 5.28
CA PRO A 73 15.32 4.31 5.16
C PRO A 73 16.35 3.39 4.49
N ASP A 74 16.21 2.08 4.64
CA ASP A 74 17.10 1.09 4.03
C ASP A 74 16.79 0.86 2.54
N ARG A 75 15.72 1.48 2.00
CA ARG A 75 15.47 1.51 0.56
C ARG A 75 16.62 2.16 -0.20
N VAL A 76 17.24 3.20 0.37
CA VAL A 76 18.41 3.86 -0.23
C VAL A 76 19.63 2.94 -0.19
N ALA A 77 19.81 2.18 0.89
CA ALA A 77 20.89 1.22 1.04
C ALA A 77 20.80 0.06 0.04
N ARG A 78 19.60 -0.25 -0.46
CA ARG A 78 19.37 -1.26 -1.51
C ARG A 78 19.58 -0.72 -2.93
N SER A 79 20.31 0.38 -3.08
CA SER A 79 20.66 1.11 -4.31
C SER A 79 20.27 0.37 -5.61
N GLY A 80 19.21 0.84 -6.27
CA GLY A 80 18.73 0.26 -7.54
C GLY A 80 17.39 -0.48 -7.47
N VAL A 81 16.69 -0.45 -6.33
CA VAL A 81 15.31 -0.95 -6.25
C VAL A 81 14.39 -0.02 -7.04
N GLN A 82 13.59 -0.57 -7.96
CA GLN A 82 12.56 0.16 -8.68
C GLN A 82 11.55 0.81 -7.71
N ALA A 83 10.92 1.91 -8.13
CA ALA A 83 9.92 2.62 -7.33
C ALA A 83 8.62 1.81 -7.15
N GLU A 84 8.34 0.89 -8.07
CA GLU A 84 7.14 0.07 -8.07
C GLU A 84 7.51 -1.40 -7.87
N ALA A 85 6.62 -2.15 -7.20
CA ALA A 85 6.80 -3.58 -7.01
C ALA A 85 6.43 -4.35 -8.27
N ASP A 86 7.28 -5.30 -8.68
CA ASP A 86 7.05 -6.17 -9.86
C ASP A 86 5.82 -7.06 -9.66
N GLN A 87 5.65 -7.54 -8.42
CA GLN A 87 4.57 -8.44 -8.01
C GLN A 87 4.11 -8.09 -6.60
N ILE A 88 2.82 -8.29 -6.37
CA ILE A 88 2.20 -8.07 -5.08
C ILE A 88 1.48 -9.36 -4.67
N GLN A 89 1.77 -9.84 -3.47
CA GLN A 89 1.04 -10.92 -2.82
C GLN A 89 0.27 -10.36 -1.64
N VAL A 90 -1.00 -10.74 -1.52
CA VAL A 90 -1.86 -10.26 -0.44
C VAL A 90 -2.58 -11.44 0.18
N GLN A 91 -2.38 -11.64 1.47
CA GLN A 91 -3.02 -12.69 2.23
C GLN A 91 -3.61 -12.11 3.51
N GLN A 92 -4.80 -12.57 3.88
CA GLN A 92 -5.39 -12.21 5.16
C GLN A 92 -4.75 -13.08 6.24
N ILE A 93 -4.36 -12.44 7.34
CA ILE A 93 -3.94 -13.12 8.56
C ILE A 93 -5.20 -13.33 9.40
N LEU A 94 -5.59 -14.60 9.56
CA LEU A 94 -6.68 -15.00 10.42
C LEU A 94 -6.12 -15.38 11.79
N ARG A 95 -6.90 -15.09 12.84
CA ARG A 95 -6.63 -15.56 14.20
C ARG A 95 -7.79 -16.45 14.61
N ASP A 96 -7.50 -17.69 14.99
CA ASP A 96 -8.53 -18.60 15.49
C ASP A 96 -8.90 -18.29 16.96
N ALA A 97 -9.91 -18.98 17.49
CA ALA A 97 -10.37 -18.82 18.87
C ALA A 97 -9.34 -19.27 19.91
N LEU A 98 -8.35 -20.08 19.52
CA LEU A 98 -7.25 -20.54 20.36
C LEU A 98 -6.07 -19.56 20.33
N GLY A 99 -6.13 -18.53 19.47
CA GLY A 99 -5.12 -17.51 19.31
C GLY A 99 -4.03 -17.84 18.28
N SER A 100 -4.14 -18.95 17.54
CA SER A 100 -3.22 -19.30 16.46
C SER A 100 -3.44 -18.41 15.24
N PHE A 101 -2.36 -18.11 14.52
CA PHE A 101 -2.41 -17.33 13.28
C PHE A 101 -2.25 -18.22 12.06
N SER A 102 -3.06 -17.96 11.03
CA SER A 102 -2.96 -18.62 9.73
C SER A 102 -3.10 -17.59 8.61
N LEU A 103 -2.59 -17.95 7.43
CA LEU A 103 -2.75 -17.16 6.22
C LEU A 103 -3.85 -17.78 5.36
N THR A 104 -4.75 -16.95 4.83
CA THR A 104 -5.64 -17.41 3.77
C THR A 104 -4.82 -17.76 2.53
N ARG A 105 -5.11 -18.91 1.91
CA ARG A 105 -4.59 -19.21 0.57
C ARG A 105 -5.21 -18.22 -0.41
N SER A 106 -4.38 -17.47 -1.11
CA SER A 106 -4.74 -16.83 -2.37
C SER A 106 -4.98 -17.94 -3.40
N PHE A 107 -6.18 -18.00 -3.98
CA PHE A 107 -6.52 -18.89 -5.10
C PHE A 107 -6.21 -18.21 -6.43
#